data_AF-A0A8J7ERI5-F1
#
_entry.id   AF-A0A8J7ERI5-F1
#
_cell.length_a   1.000
_cell.length_b   1.000
_cell.length_c   1.000
_cell.angle_alpha   90.00
_cell.angle_beta   90.00
_cell.angle_gamma   90.00
#
_symmetry.space_group_name_H-M   'P 1'
#
loop_
_entity.id
_entity.type
_entity.pdbx_description
1 polymer ?
#
loop_
_entity_poly.entity_id
_entity_poly.type
_entity_poly.pdbx_seq_one_letter_code
_entity_poly.pdbx_strand_id
1 'polypeptide(L)'
;MPIELPPGTASYSDRNPPPQNRQILVILGGIAGLVVLIIWLLNLFVSGLIGLIPPSVERQLGSFIVPAFEQLSQPSPTQDTLNQLLDRLEAKLPDEQRQDHHYQVLYIPEPTINAIAIPGDRIIIFSGLLANVKSENELMMVLGHELGHFAHRDHLQRLGRGIVLRFTLASLLGDPSAIQSIAVSGITAVSTARFSQQQEFQADDFGLQLLQSTYGHVTGATDFFARLSQQERGQVDFLATHPNSRKRVKRLEAEIKEQAYASGTRSPLPPTLVEQTATPSA
;
A
#
# COMPACT_ATOMS: atom_id res chain seq x y z
N MET A 1 -28.28 -16.90 68.10
CA MET A 1 -29.74 -16.78 67.95
C MET A 1 -30.05 -16.66 66.48
N PRO A 2 -30.78 -17.61 65.87
CA PRO A 2 -31.26 -17.47 64.49
C PRO A 2 -32.33 -16.38 64.44
N ILE A 3 -32.24 -15.49 63.45
CA ILE A 3 -33.25 -14.45 63.21
C ILE A 3 -34.39 -15.13 62.45
N GLU A 4 -35.49 -15.43 63.13
CA GLU A 4 -36.73 -15.87 62.47
C GLU A 4 -37.42 -14.66 61.84
N LEU A 5 -37.63 -14.73 60.51
CA LEU A 5 -38.37 -13.71 59.78
C LEU A 5 -39.88 -13.82 60.09
N PRO A 6 -40.60 -12.69 60.19
CA PRO A 6 -42.02 -12.70 60.54
C PRO A 6 -42.88 -13.44 59.50
N PRO A 7 -43.94 -14.17 59.93
CA PRO A 7 -44.81 -14.90 59.02
C PRO A 7 -45.52 -13.94 58.06
N GLY A 8 -45.33 -14.16 56.75
CA GLY A 8 -45.88 -13.30 55.69
C GLY A 8 -44.86 -12.51 54.88
N THR A 9 -43.56 -12.58 55.20
CA THR A 9 -42.54 -12.11 54.26
C THR A 9 -42.57 -13.01 53.02
N ALA A 10 -43.03 -12.48 51.89
CA ALA A 10 -43.04 -13.19 50.63
C ALA A 10 -41.66 -13.80 50.38
N SER A 11 -41.61 -15.10 50.12
CA SER A 11 -40.39 -15.76 49.65
C SER A 11 -39.85 -14.92 48.50
N TYR A 12 -38.58 -14.53 48.56
CA TYR A 12 -37.95 -13.76 47.50
C TYR A 12 -38.00 -14.61 46.24
N SER A 13 -39.06 -14.45 45.44
CA SER A 13 -39.19 -15.16 44.17
C SER A 13 -38.07 -14.60 43.33
N ASP A 14 -37.10 -15.44 42.98
CA ASP A 14 -36.04 -15.05 42.06
C ASP A 14 -36.69 -14.83 40.69
N ARG A 15 -37.22 -13.61 40.46
CA ARG A 15 -37.98 -13.25 39.26
C ARG A 15 -37.07 -13.20 38.02
N ASN A 16 -35.76 -13.33 38.21
CA ASN A 16 -34.76 -13.38 37.16
C ASN A 16 -33.94 -14.68 37.29
N PRO A 17 -34.47 -15.83 36.83
CA PRO A 17 -33.66 -17.02 36.72
C PRO A 17 -32.40 -16.74 35.87
N PRO A 18 -31.25 -17.35 36.19
CA PRO A 18 -30.01 -17.10 35.47
C PRO A 18 -30.20 -17.41 33.97
N PRO A 19 -29.62 -16.58 33.08
CA PRO A 19 -29.85 -16.72 31.65
C PRO A 19 -29.38 -18.10 31.17
N GLN A 20 -30.19 -18.74 30.32
CA GLN A 20 -29.81 -20.02 29.74
C GLN A 20 -28.62 -19.82 28.78
N ASN A 21 -27.75 -20.83 28.65
CA ASN A 21 -26.57 -20.78 27.77
C ASN A 21 -26.91 -20.29 26.35
N ARG A 22 -28.08 -20.67 25.81
CA ARG A 22 -28.57 -20.20 24.51
C ARG A 22 -28.82 -18.68 24.47
N GLN A 23 -29.39 -18.11 25.52
CA GLN A 23 -29.64 -16.66 25.60
C GLN A 23 -28.33 -15.88 25.69
N ILE A 24 -27.36 -16.38 26.47
CA ILE A 24 -26.01 -15.81 26.54
C ILE A 24 -25.36 -15.84 25.15
N LEU A 25 -25.42 -16.96 24.44
CA LEU A 25 -24.86 -17.10 23.09
C LEU A 25 -25.52 -16.16 22.07
N VAL A 26 -26.84 -15.95 22.14
CA VAL A 26 -27.55 -15.00 21.27
C VAL A 26 -27.14 -13.56 21.54
N ILE A 27 -27.01 -13.18 22.82
CA ILE A 27 -26.55 -11.83 23.21
C ILE A 27 -25.11 -11.62 22.75
N LEU A 28 -24.22 -12.58 23.00
CA LEU A 28 -22.82 -12.50 22.56
C LEU A 28 -22.71 -12.43 21.04
N GLY A 29 -23.49 -13.24 20.31
CA GLY A 29 -23.56 -13.19 18.85
C GLY A 29 -24.08 -11.84 18.33
N GLY A 30 -25.10 -11.28 18.98
CA GLY A 30 -25.65 -9.96 18.66
C GLY A 30 -24.63 -8.83 18.90
N ILE A 31 -23.92 -8.86 20.03
CA ILE A 31 -22.84 -7.90 20.33
C ILE A 31 -21.71 -8.05 19.32
N ALA A 32 -21.25 -9.27 19.03
CA ALA A 32 -20.20 -9.51 18.05
C ALA A 32 -20.60 -9.01 16.65
N GLY A 33 -21.84 -9.29 16.22
CA GLY A 33 -22.39 -8.78 14.96
C GLY A 33 -22.46 -7.26 14.92
N LEU A 34 -22.89 -6.62 16.00
CA LEU A 34 -22.92 -5.16 16.12
C LEU A 34 -21.51 -4.56 16.05
N VAL A 35 -20.53 -5.15 16.75
CA VAL A 35 -19.13 -4.72 16.69
C VAL A 35 -18.58 -4.84 15.27
N VAL A 36 -18.83 -5.96 14.58
CA VAL A 36 -18.41 -6.14 13.18
C VAL A 36 -19.07 -5.11 12.26
N LEU A 37 -20.37 -4.83 12.44
CA LEU A 37 -21.09 -3.83 11.66
C LEU A 37 -20.54 -2.42 11.91
N ILE A 38 -20.26 -2.05 13.16
CA ILE A 38 -19.65 -0.76 13.51
C ILE A 38 -18.28 -0.63 12.86
N ILE A 39 -17.45 -1.67 12.94
CA ILE A 39 -16.13 -1.68 12.28
C ILE A 39 -16.29 -1.52 10.76
N TRP A 40 -17.24 -2.22 10.15
CA TRP A 40 -17.52 -2.14 8.71
C TRP A 40 -17.97 -0.72 8.30
N LEU A 41 -18.90 -0.12 9.04
CA LEU A 41 -19.38 1.25 8.80
C LEU A 41 -18.26 2.29 9.00
N LEU A 42 -17.45 2.12 10.05
CA LEU A 42 -16.29 2.99 10.30
C LEU A 42 -15.27 2.90 9.16
N ASN A 43 -15.01 1.69 8.67
CA ASN A 43 -14.12 1.46 7.53
C ASN A 43 -14.63 2.15 6.27
N LEU A 44 -15.94 2.06 5.99
CA LEU A 44 -16.58 2.73 4.88
C LEU A 44 -16.48 4.26 5.00
N PHE A 45 -16.76 4.79 6.19
CA PHE A 45 -16.69 6.21 6.47
C PHE A 45 -15.27 6.77 6.27
N VAL A 46 -14.25 6.13 6.83
CA VAL A 46 -12.87 6.64 6.69
C VAL A 46 -12.34 6.49 5.26
N SER A 47 -12.69 5.42 4.54
CA SER A 47 -12.34 5.32 3.11
C SER A 47 -12.95 6.45 2.29
N GLY A 48 -14.18 6.87 2.60
CA GLY A 48 -14.79 8.06 2.00
C GLY A 48 -14.04 9.34 2.35
N LEU A 49 -13.61 9.49 3.61
CA LEU A 49 -12.82 10.65 4.04
C LEU A 49 -11.46 10.75 3.34
N ILE A 50 -10.79 9.62 3.09
CA ILE A 50 -9.50 9.62 2.38
C ILE A 50 -9.65 10.27 1.01
N GLY A 51 -10.73 9.97 0.28
CA GLY A 51 -11.02 10.59 -1.03
C GLY A 51 -11.21 12.11 -0.98
N LEU A 52 -11.56 12.68 0.19
CA LEU A 52 -11.76 14.12 0.37
C LEU A 52 -10.50 14.87 0.81
N ILE A 53 -9.42 14.16 1.14
CA ILE A 53 -8.18 14.79 1.59
C ILE A 53 -7.58 15.57 0.41
N PRO A 54 -7.31 16.88 0.53
CA PRO A 54 -6.69 17.65 -0.54
C PRO A 54 -5.24 17.20 -0.81
N PRO A 55 -4.74 17.30 -2.06
CA PRO A 55 -3.34 16.99 -2.39
C PRO A 55 -2.32 17.80 -1.57
N SER A 56 -2.68 19.00 -1.09
CA SER A 56 -1.82 19.80 -0.20
C SER A 56 -1.57 19.13 1.16
N VAL A 57 -2.57 18.46 1.72
CA VAL A 57 -2.45 17.73 3.00
C VAL A 57 -1.62 16.47 2.81
N GLU A 58 -1.77 15.76 1.69
CA GLU A 58 -0.91 14.62 1.35
C GLU A 58 0.56 15.03 1.24
N ARG A 59 0.83 16.14 0.55
CA ARG A 59 2.19 16.69 0.43
C ARG A 59 2.76 17.10 1.78
N GLN A 60 1.94 17.71 2.66
CA GLN A 60 2.35 18.04 4.02
C GLN A 60 2.71 16.78 4.81
N LEU A 61 1.93 15.71 4.68
CA LEU A 61 2.22 14.42 5.31
C LEU A 61 3.54 13.83 4.78
N GLY A 62 3.77 13.94 3.47
CA GLY A 62 5.03 13.60 2.83
C GLY A 62 6.23 14.34 3.40
N SER A 63 6.11 15.65 3.68
CA SER A 63 7.24 16.45 4.21
C SER A 63 7.83 15.96 5.54
N PHE A 64 7.12 15.09 6.26
CA PHE A 64 7.63 14.47 7.48
C PHE A 64 8.19 13.07 7.30
N ILE A 65 7.77 12.35 6.26
CA ILE A 65 8.18 10.96 5.99
C ILE A 65 9.35 10.94 5.03
N VAL A 66 9.27 11.74 3.96
CA VAL A 66 10.25 11.80 2.88
C VAL A 66 11.68 12.07 3.38
N PRO A 67 11.95 13.01 4.32
CA PRO A 67 13.32 13.27 4.78
C PRO A 67 14.03 12.05 5.37
N ALA A 68 13.30 11.12 6.00
CA ALA A 68 13.88 9.90 6.55
C ALA A 68 14.41 8.96 5.45
N PHE A 69 13.75 8.94 4.29
CA PHE A 69 14.19 8.17 3.12
C PHE A 69 15.21 8.94 2.29
N GLU A 70 15.09 10.26 2.17
CA GLU A 70 16.09 11.10 1.49
C GLU A 70 17.47 11.00 2.14
N GLN A 71 17.54 10.86 3.47
CA GLN A 71 18.81 10.64 4.17
C GLN A 71 19.48 9.31 3.78
N LEU A 72 18.70 8.30 3.41
CA LEU A 72 19.19 7.00 2.94
C LEU A 72 19.45 7.00 1.42
N SER A 73 18.78 7.90 0.70
CA SER A 73 18.90 8.08 -0.73
C SER A 73 20.17 8.83 -1.09
N GLN A 74 20.76 8.51 -2.24
CA GLN A 74 21.89 9.27 -2.77
C GLN A 74 21.60 9.75 -4.18
N PRO A 75 21.72 11.06 -4.47
CA PRO A 75 21.73 11.54 -5.85
C PRO A 75 22.78 10.78 -6.66
N SER A 76 22.33 10.14 -7.74
CA SER A 76 23.16 9.24 -8.53
C SER A 76 22.64 9.15 -9.97
N PRO A 77 23.50 8.81 -10.94
CA PRO A 77 23.05 8.53 -12.31
C PRO A 77 21.96 7.46 -12.39
N THR A 78 21.96 6.53 -11.44
CA THR A 78 20.91 5.52 -11.25
C THR A 78 19.57 6.18 -10.98
N GLN A 79 19.51 7.07 -9.99
CA GLN A 79 18.29 7.80 -9.66
C GLN A 79 17.80 8.66 -10.83
N ASP A 80 18.70 9.34 -11.53
CA ASP A 80 18.35 10.14 -12.71
C ASP A 80 17.75 9.26 -13.82
N THR A 81 18.32 8.08 -14.05
CA THR A 81 17.78 7.11 -15.02
C THR A 81 16.39 6.62 -14.59
N LEU A 82 16.19 6.34 -13.30
CA LEU A 82 14.89 5.91 -12.78
C LEU A 82 13.83 7.00 -12.93
N ASN A 83 14.19 8.26 -12.69
CA ASN A 83 13.30 9.40 -12.92
C ASN A 83 12.96 9.56 -14.41
N GLN A 84 13.93 9.37 -15.33
CA GLN A 84 13.63 9.41 -16.78
C GLN A 84 12.67 8.28 -17.21
N LEU A 85 12.79 7.09 -16.62
CA LEU A 85 11.85 6.00 -16.86
C LEU A 85 10.46 6.34 -16.29
N LEU A 86 10.41 6.94 -15.10
CA LEU A 86 9.17 7.41 -14.49
C LEU A 86 8.49 8.49 -15.35
N ASP A 87 9.24 9.49 -15.83
CA ASP A 87 8.74 10.56 -16.72
C ASP A 87 8.05 9.98 -17.97
N ARG A 88 8.58 8.88 -18.52
CA ARG A 88 7.98 8.18 -19.67
C ARG A 88 6.62 7.57 -19.35
N LEU A 89 6.43 7.06 -18.14
CA LEU A 89 5.12 6.59 -17.65
C LEU A 89 4.20 7.76 -17.34
N GLU A 90 4.71 8.80 -16.69
CA GLU A 90 3.95 10.00 -16.35
C GLU A 90 3.38 10.69 -17.59
N ALA A 91 4.11 10.70 -18.71
CA ALA A 91 3.62 11.20 -19.98
C ALA A 91 2.36 10.48 -20.51
N LYS A 92 1.99 9.33 -19.93
CA LYS A 92 0.80 8.54 -20.26
C LYS A 92 -0.31 8.64 -19.22
N LEU A 93 -0.08 9.33 -18.10
CA LEU A 93 -1.09 9.53 -17.07
C LEU A 93 -2.17 10.54 -17.51
N PRO A 94 -3.41 10.42 -16.98
CA PRO A 94 -4.45 11.43 -17.17
C PRO A 94 -4.00 12.82 -16.66
N ASP A 95 -4.45 13.89 -17.32
CA ASP A 95 -4.06 15.27 -17.00
C ASP A 95 -4.27 15.64 -15.52
N GLU A 96 -5.39 15.22 -14.94
CA GLU A 96 -5.72 15.46 -13.53
C GLU A 96 -4.63 14.91 -12.59
N GLN A 97 -4.11 13.71 -12.86
CA GLN A 97 -3.05 13.12 -12.06
C GLN A 97 -1.70 13.83 -12.28
N ARG A 98 -1.43 14.31 -13.49
CA ARG A 98 -0.17 15.00 -13.81
C ARG A 98 -0.08 16.42 -13.25
N GLN A 99 -1.20 17.10 -13.06
CA GLN A 99 -1.22 18.49 -12.58
C GLN A 99 -1.07 18.60 -11.06
N ASP A 100 -1.64 17.64 -10.33
CA ASP A 100 -1.70 17.69 -8.87
C ASP A 100 -0.52 16.98 -8.17
N HIS A 101 0.19 16.12 -8.90
CA HIS A 101 1.28 15.30 -8.36
C HIS A 101 2.63 15.57 -9.03
N HIS A 102 3.71 15.44 -8.25
CA HIS A 102 5.09 15.60 -8.73
C HIS A 102 5.90 14.37 -8.33
N TYR A 103 5.71 13.28 -9.06
CA TYR A 103 6.32 12.00 -8.71
C TYR A 103 7.84 12.06 -8.89
N GLN A 104 8.55 11.39 -7.98
CA GLN A 104 10.00 11.29 -8.02
C GLN A 104 10.44 9.96 -7.42
N VAL A 105 11.42 9.34 -8.04
CA VAL A 105 12.11 8.16 -7.50
C VAL A 105 13.23 8.59 -6.55
N LEU A 106 13.24 7.99 -5.36
CA LEU A 106 14.38 7.99 -4.44
C LEU A 106 15.06 6.62 -4.50
N TYR A 107 16.34 6.62 -4.87
CA TYR A 107 17.12 5.39 -4.97
C TYR A 107 17.92 5.14 -3.69
N ILE A 108 17.65 4.00 -3.06
CA ILE A 108 18.32 3.57 -1.83
C ILE A 108 19.27 2.40 -2.15
N PRO A 109 20.59 2.56 -1.93
CA PRO A 109 21.59 1.54 -2.27
C PRO A 109 21.66 0.40 -1.23
N GLU A 110 20.50 -0.14 -0.83
CA GLU A 110 20.39 -1.28 0.09
C GLU A 110 19.95 -2.56 -0.65
N PRO A 111 20.48 -3.74 -0.29
CA PRO A 111 20.24 -5.02 -0.98
C PRO A 111 18.80 -5.55 -0.84
N THR A 112 17.94 -4.84 -0.14
CA THR A 112 16.51 -5.09 0.01
C THR A 112 15.84 -5.18 -1.36
N ILE A 113 15.11 -6.25 -1.62
CA ILE A 113 14.29 -6.38 -2.84
C ILE A 113 12.93 -5.74 -2.53
N ASN A 114 12.78 -4.45 -2.83
CA ASN A 114 11.52 -3.73 -2.61
C ASN A 114 11.36 -2.49 -3.50
N ALA A 115 10.12 -2.04 -3.66
CA ALA A 115 9.74 -0.72 -4.13
C ALA A 115 8.48 -0.27 -3.40
N ILE A 116 8.34 1.04 -3.14
CA ILE A 116 7.28 1.56 -2.28
C ILE A 116 6.85 2.96 -2.73
N ALA A 117 5.56 3.17 -2.98
CA ALA A 117 4.91 4.48 -3.01
C ALA A 117 4.66 5.04 -1.60
N ILE A 118 5.16 6.26 -1.32
CA ILE A 118 4.95 6.98 -0.05
C ILE A 118 4.28 8.35 -0.28
N PRO A 119 3.58 8.91 0.73
CA PRO A 119 3.03 10.27 0.64
C PRO A 119 4.09 11.31 0.27
N GLY A 120 3.68 12.35 -0.45
CA GLY A 120 4.60 13.36 -1.00
C GLY A 120 5.15 12.99 -2.37
N ASP A 121 4.44 12.13 -3.12
CA ASP A 121 4.76 11.75 -4.49
C ASP A 121 6.18 11.16 -4.63
N ARG A 122 6.57 10.27 -3.70
CA ARG A 122 7.86 9.58 -3.75
C ARG A 122 7.71 8.10 -3.95
N ILE A 123 8.44 7.55 -4.91
CA ILE A 123 8.61 6.12 -5.12
C ILE A 123 10.00 5.76 -4.62
N ILE A 124 10.09 4.90 -3.61
CA ILE A 124 11.36 4.37 -3.12
C ILE A 124 11.70 3.13 -3.92
N ILE A 125 12.92 3.05 -4.45
CA ILE A 125 13.44 1.86 -5.12
C ILE A 125 14.77 1.46 -4.48
N PHE A 126 14.87 0.20 -4.10
CA PHE A 126 16.05 -0.37 -3.46
C PHE A 126 16.95 -1.07 -4.49
N SER A 127 18.27 -1.07 -4.28
CA SER A 127 19.24 -1.70 -5.19
C SER A 127 19.02 -3.20 -5.35
N GLY A 128 18.52 -3.88 -4.31
CA GLY A 128 18.14 -5.29 -4.41
C GLY A 128 17.04 -5.56 -5.44
N LEU A 129 16.09 -4.64 -5.61
CA LEU A 129 15.08 -4.77 -6.68
C LEU A 129 15.73 -4.64 -8.05
N LEU A 130 16.60 -3.65 -8.23
CA LEU A 130 17.31 -3.43 -9.50
C LEU A 130 18.14 -4.66 -9.89
N ALA A 131 18.81 -5.32 -8.93
CA ALA A 131 19.57 -6.54 -9.19
C ALA A 131 18.71 -7.72 -9.70
N ASN A 132 17.40 -7.70 -9.45
CA ASN A 132 16.47 -8.80 -9.76
C ASN A 132 15.58 -8.56 -10.99
N VAL A 133 15.48 -7.33 -11.48
CA VAL A 133 14.87 -7.05 -12.79
C VAL A 133 15.82 -7.44 -13.92
N LYS A 134 15.27 -7.92 -15.04
CA LYS A 134 16.01 -8.47 -16.19
C LYS A 134 15.70 -7.74 -17.50
N SER A 135 14.73 -6.83 -17.50
CA SER A 135 14.41 -5.97 -18.63
C SER A 135 13.84 -4.62 -18.16
N GLU A 136 13.88 -3.61 -19.02
CA GLU A 136 13.23 -2.33 -18.75
C GLU A 136 11.72 -2.50 -18.59
N ASN A 137 11.08 -3.40 -19.36
CA ASN A 137 9.63 -3.65 -19.24
C ASN A 137 9.22 -4.14 -17.85
N GLU A 138 10.03 -4.98 -17.21
CA GLU A 138 9.77 -5.44 -15.85
C GLU A 138 9.87 -4.30 -14.84
N LEU A 139 10.91 -3.46 -14.95
CA LEU A 139 11.07 -2.29 -14.09
C LEU A 139 9.94 -1.27 -14.30
N MET A 140 9.53 -1.06 -15.54
CA MET A 140 8.42 -0.18 -15.89
C MET A 140 7.09 -0.72 -15.39
N MET A 141 6.91 -2.05 -15.33
CA MET A 141 5.75 -2.65 -14.68
C MET A 141 5.75 -2.39 -13.18
N VAL A 142 6.89 -2.50 -12.49
CA VAL A 142 7.01 -2.16 -11.06
C VAL A 142 6.70 -0.69 -10.82
N LEU A 143 7.29 0.23 -11.59
CA LEU A 143 7.02 1.66 -11.49
C LEU A 143 5.54 2.00 -11.77
N GLY A 144 4.97 1.40 -12.82
CA GLY A 144 3.55 1.57 -13.16
C GLY A 144 2.62 1.01 -12.08
N HIS A 145 2.99 -0.09 -11.43
CA HIS A 145 2.29 -0.64 -10.27
C HIS A 145 2.31 0.35 -9.09
N GLU A 146 3.47 0.94 -8.77
CA GLU A 146 3.55 1.96 -7.70
C GLU A 146 2.75 3.23 -8.04
N LEU A 147 2.74 3.67 -9.31
CA LEU A 147 1.85 4.73 -9.77
C LEU A 147 0.37 4.36 -9.62
N GLY A 148 0.04 3.07 -9.81
CA GLY A 148 -1.30 2.55 -9.52
C GLY A 148 -1.71 2.72 -8.06
N HIS A 149 -0.79 2.54 -7.11
CA HIS A 149 -1.06 2.83 -5.69
C HIS A 149 -1.25 4.33 -5.42
N PHE A 150 -0.61 5.22 -6.18
CA PHE A 150 -0.92 6.65 -6.10
C PHE A 150 -2.30 6.97 -6.66
N ALA A 151 -2.62 6.45 -7.84
CA ALA A 151 -3.92 6.65 -8.50
C ALA A 151 -5.10 6.24 -7.61
N HIS A 152 -4.94 5.17 -6.80
CA HIS A 152 -5.97 4.69 -5.86
C HIS A 152 -5.78 5.20 -4.42
N ARG A 153 -4.79 6.06 -4.17
CA ARG A 153 -4.45 6.63 -2.85
C ARG A 153 -4.19 5.57 -1.78
N ASP A 154 -3.64 4.44 -2.19
CA ASP A 154 -3.37 3.29 -1.32
C ASP A 154 -2.27 3.58 -0.30
N HIS A 155 -1.31 4.45 -0.65
CA HIS A 155 -0.25 4.91 0.25
C HIS A 155 -0.80 5.63 1.50
N LEU A 156 -1.93 6.34 1.40
CA LEU A 156 -2.64 6.88 2.56
C LEU A 156 -3.35 5.81 3.37
N GLN A 157 -3.98 4.84 2.71
CA GLN A 157 -4.63 3.73 3.40
C GLN A 157 -3.60 2.91 4.19
N ARG A 158 -2.39 2.75 3.62
CA ARG A 158 -1.23 2.06 4.18
C ARG A 158 -0.67 2.74 5.42
N LEU A 159 -0.64 4.08 5.46
CA LEU A 159 -0.30 4.82 6.68
C LEU A 159 -1.23 4.52 7.85
N GLY A 160 -2.44 4.04 7.57
CA GLY A 160 -3.44 3.76 8.57
C GLY A 160 -4.40 4.93 8.73
N ARG A 161 -5.67 4.61 8.56
CA ARG A 161 -6.84 5.49 8.71
C ARG A 161 -6.76 6.44 9.92
N GLY A 162 -6.33 5.94 11.08
CA GLY A 162 -6.22 6.74 12.30
C GLY A 162 -5.07 7.75 12.28
N ILE A 163 -3.93 7.39 11.69
CA ILE A 163 -2.77 8.29 11.50
C ILE A 163 -3.17 9.41 10.55
N VAL A 164 -3.75 9.07 9.41
CA VAL A 164 -4.20 10.03 8.41
C VAL A 164 -5.25 10.98 8.99
N LEU A 165 -6.30 10.47 9.65
CA LEU A 165 -7.35 11.32 10.22
C LEU A 165 -6.81 12.28 11.29
N ARG A 166 -5.96 11.79 12.20
CA ARG A 166 -5.33 12.64 13.23
C ARG A 166 -4.44 13.71 12.62
N PHE A 167 -3.67 13.35 11.59
CA PHE A 167 -2.83 14.28 10.86
C PHE A 167 -3.68 15.36 10.19
N THR A 168 -4.71 14.97 9.42
CA THR A 168 -5.60 15.91 8.73
C THR A 168 -6.25 16.87 9.72
N LEU A 169 -6.75 16.39 10.86
CA LEU A 169 -7.31 17.26 11.90
C LEU A 169 -6.26 18.20 12.50
N ALA A 170 -5.07 17.70 12.83
CA ALA A 170 -3.98 18.53 13.35
C ALA A 170 -3.53 19.60 12.36
N SER A 171 -3.46 19.27 11.06
CA SER A 171 -3.18 20.23 9.98
C SER A 171 -4.25 21.30 9.86
N LEU A 172 -5.53 20.93 9.92
CA LEU A 172 -6.65 21.88 9.84
C LEU A 172 -6.72 22.80 11.08
N LEU A 173 -6.34 22.29 12.26
CA LEU A 173 -6.32 23.04 13.52
C LEU A 173 -5.01 23.79 13.77
N GLY A 174 -3.96 23.54 12.98
CA GLY A 174 -2.65 24.18 13.13
C GLY A 174 -1.87 23.72 14.37
N ASP A 175 -1.92 22.43 14.73
CA ASP A 175 -1.18 21.86 15.88
C ASP A 175 0.14 21.17 15.44
N PRO A 176 1.28 21.86 15.47
CA PRO A 176 2.56 21.30 15.03
C PRO A 176 3.09 20.17 15.92
N SER A 177 2.70 20.13 17.19
CA SER A 177 3.18 19.11 18.14
C SER A 177 2.58 17.74 17.87
N ALA A 178 1.28 17.70 17.58
CA ALA A 178 0.58 16.49 17.16
C ALA A 178 1.15 15.96 15.85
N ILE A 179 1.39 16.85 14.88
CA ILE A 179 1.95 16.52 13.57
C ILE A 179 3.29 15.77 13.69
N GLN A 180 4.23 16.26 14.51
CA GLN A 180 5.55 15.63 14.66
C GLN A 180 5.47 14.23 15.28
N SER A 181 4.58 14.02 16.27
CA SER A 181 4.40 12.70 16.88
C SER A 181 3.82 11.66 15.90
N ILE A 182 2.93 12.11 15.01
CA ILE A 182 2.27 11.27 14.02
C ILE A 182 3.26 10.86 12.92
N ALA A 183 4.17 11.76 12.53
CA ALA A 183 5.20 11.51 11.52
C ALA A 183 6.07 10.29 11.82
N VAL A 184 6.58 10.16 13.04
CA VAL A 184 7.45 9.04 13.45
C VAL A 184 6.72 7.70 13.32
N SER A 185 5.45 7.67 13.72
CA SER A 185 4.60 6.49 13.58
C SER A 185 4.30 6.17 12.11
N GLY A 186 4.19 7.22 11.27
CA GLY A 186 3.94 7.11 9.83
C GLY A 186 5.05 6.40 9.06
N ILE A 187 6.32 6.65 9.39
CA ILE A 187 7.47 5.98 8.76
C ILE A 187 7.37 4.45 8.94
N THR A 188 7.12 4.01 10.19
CA THR A 188 6.98 2.57 10.49
C THR A 188 5.75 1.97 9.79
N ALA A 189 4.63 2.70 9.78
CA ALA A 189 3.40 2.25 9.14
C ALA A 189 3.60 2.04 7.63
N VAL A 190 4.24 2.99 6.95
CA VAL A 190 4.61 2.83 5.55
C VAL A 190 5.46 1.58 5.39
N SER A 191 6.56 1.39 6.10
CA SER A 191 7.47 0.27 5.83
C SER A 191 6.89 -1.14 6.12
N THR A 192 5.83 -1.26 6.93
CA THR A 192 5.35 -2.57 7.43
C THR A 192 3.94 -2.95 7.00
N ALA A 193 3.11 -1.97 6.62
CA ALA A 193 1.73 -2.25 6.24
C ALA A 193 1.63 -2.94 4.87
N ARG A 194 0.60 -3.78 4.75
CA ARG A 194 0.35 -4.60 3.56
C ARG A 194 -0.83 -4.07 2.77
N PHE A 195 -0.75 -4.17 1.46
CA PHE A 195 -1.90 -3.90 0.61
C PHE A 195 -2.88 -5.07 0.63
N SER A 196 -4.17 -4.73 0.52
CA SER A 196 -5.21 -5.71 0.30
C SER A 196 -5.09 -6.29 -1.10
N GLN A 197 -5.64 -7.49 -1.30
CA GLN A 197 -5.63 -8.13 -2.62
C GLN A 197 -6.32 -7.28 -3.70
N GLN A 198 -7.36 -6.53 -3.35
CA GLN A 198 -8.05 -5.68 -4.31
C GLN A 198 -7.20 -4.49 -4.74
N GLN A 199 -6.47 -3.87 -3.81
CA GLN A 199 -5.53 -2.78 -4.12
C GLN A 199 -4.41 -3.25 -5.05
N GLU A 200 -3.86 -4.43 -4.76
CA GLU A 200 -2.83 -5.05 -5.60
C GLU A 200 -3.33 -5.31 -7.03
N PHE A 201 -4.58 -5.77 -7.18
CA PHE A 201 -5.21 -5.97 -8.48
C PHE A 201 -5.43 -4.64 -9.23
N GLN A 202 -5.89 -3.61 -8.54
CA GLN A 202 -6.08 -2.29 -9.16
C GLN A 202 -4.75 -1.67 -9.61
N ALA A 203 -3.69 -1.83 -8.82
CA ALA A 203 -2.34 -1.39 -9.17
C ALA A 203 -1.74 -2.21 -10.33
N ASP A 204 -1.98 -3.54 -10.35
CA ASP A 204 -1.63 -4.42 -11.47
C ASP A 204 -2.22 -3.94 -12.80
N ASP A 205 -3.53 -3.66 -12.82
CA ASP A 205 -4.23 -3.27 -14.05
C ASP A 205 -3.77 -1.91 -14.54
N PHE A 206 -3.55 -0.99 -13.61
CA PHE A 206 -3.02 0.34 -13.91
C PHE A 206 -1.61 0.27 -14.50
N GLY A 207 -0.72 -0.52 -13.88
CA GLY A 207 0.63 -0.74 -14.39
C GLY A 207 0.64 -1.39 -15.78
N LEU A 208 -0.25 -2.36 -16.02
CA LEU A 208 -0.38 -3.04 -17.30
C LEU A 208 -0.84 -2.08 -18.41
N GLN A 209 -1.81 -1.22 -18.12
CA GLN A 209 -2.29 -0.18 -19.05
C GLN A 209 -1.19 0.84 -19.37
N LEU A 210 -0.44 1.28 -18.36
CA LEU A 210 0.69 2.18 -18.58
C LEU A 210 1.78 1.53 -19.44
N LEU A 211 2.10 0.27 -19.20
CA LEU A 211 3.06 -0.46 -20.00
C LEU A 211 2.60 -0.56 -21.47
N GLN A 212 1.33 -0.92 -21.70
CA GLN A 212 0.73 -0.96 -23.03
C GLN A 212 0.78 0.40 -23.72
N SER A 213 0.42 1.48 -23.03
CA SER A 213 0.42 2.85 -23.62
C SER A 213 1.82 3.40 -23.89
N THR A 214 2.84 2.87 -23.20
CA THR A 214 4.25 3.28 -23.34
C THR A 214 4.93 2.53 -24.47
N TYR A 215 4.72 1.21 -24.59
CA TYR A 215 5.44 0.35 -25.53
C TYR A 215 4.60 -0.15 -26.71
N GLY A 216 3.27 -0.03 -26.64
CA GLY A 216 2.35 -0.68 -27.57
C GLY A 216 2.21 -2.19 -27.35
N HIS A 217 2.86 -2.75 -26.32
CA HIS A 217 2.77 -4.15 -25.92
C HIS A 217 3.00 -4.29 -24.40
N VAL A 218 2.64 -5.45 -23.86
CA VAL A 218 2.80 -5.78 -22.42
C VAL A 218 3.82 -6.88 -22.15
N THR A 219 4.65 -7.23 -23.15
CA THR A 219 5.71 -8.24 -22.98
C THR A 219 6.64 -7.88 -21.82
N GLY A 220 6.82 -8.84 -20.90
CA GLY A 220 7.62 -8.67 -19.69
C GLY A 220 6.84 -8.27 -18.43
N ALA A 221 5.55 -7.92 -18.54
CA ALA A 221 4.73 -7.45 -17.42
C ALA A 221 4.68 -8.43 -16.23
N THR A 222 4.66 -9.74 -16.49
CA THR A 222 4.55 -10.75 -15.42
C THR A 222 5.88 -11.30 -14.96
N ASP A 223 6.98 -11.04 -15.68
CA ASP A 223 8.22 -11.81 -15.54
C ASP A 223 8.86 -11.63 -14.15
N PHE A 224 8.96 -10.39 -13.66
CA PHE A 224 9.50 -10.09 -12.33
C PHE A 224 8.64 -10.73 -11.22
N PHE A 225 7.32 -10.52 -11.27
CA PHE A 225 6.40 -11.08 -10.28
C PHE A 225 6.36 -12.60 -10.32
N ALA A 226 6.45 -13.21 -11.50
CA ALA A 226 6.51 -14.66 -11.67
C ALA A 226 7.77 -15.23 -11.01
N ARG A 227 8.93 -14.59 -11.17
CA ARG A 227 10.17 -14.99 -10.48
C ARG A 227 10.05 -14.85 -8.97
N LEU A 228 9.57 -13.70 -8.47
CA LEU A 228 9.34 -13.54 -7.03
C LEU A 228 8.31 -14.54 -6.48
N SER A 229 7.35 -14.98 -7.29
CA SER A 229 6.33 -15.94 -6.88
C SER A 229 6.84 -17.35 -6.57
N GLN A 230 8.08 -17.65 -6.97
CA GLN A 230 8.78 -18.88 -6.64
C GLN A 230 9.42 -18.82 -5.25
N GLN A 231 9.59 -17.63 -4.67
CA GLN A 231 10.13 -17.43 -3.34
C GLN A 231 9.01 -17.47 -2.28
N GLU A 232 9.33 -17.86 -1.04
CA GLU A 232 8.35 -17.91 0.04
C GLU A 232 7.99 -16.52 0.57
N ARG A 233 6.76 -16.36 1.07
CA ARG A 233 6.33 -15.11 1.72
C ARG A 233 7.15 -14.86 2.98
N GLY A 234 7.69 -13.66 3.12
CA GLY A 234 8.53 -13.26 4.25
C GLY A 234 10.03 -13.49 4.05
N GLN A 235 10.45 -14.10 2.93
CA GLN A 235 11.87 -14.13 2.53
C GLN A 235 12.27 -12.90 1.68
N VAL A 236 11.29 -12.19 1.13
CA VAL A 236 11.47 -11.03 0.26
C VAL A 236 10.58 -9.90 0.77
N ASP A 237 11.16 -8.74 1.06
CA ASP A 237 10.42 -7.61 1.63
C ASP A 237 9.32 -7.10 0.70
N PHE A 238 9.55 -7.13 -0.61
CA PHE A 238 8.49 -6.86 -1.60
C PHE A 238 7.26 -7.75 -1.38
N LEU A 239 7.42 -9.05 -1.11
CA LEU A 239 6.27 -9.95 -0.86
C LEU A 239 5.65 -9.75 0.52
N ALA A 240 6.35 -9.09 1.44
CA ALA A 240 5.81 -8.74 2.74
C ALA A 240 4.79 -7.59 2.63
N THR A 241 5.04 -6.60 1.76
CA THR A 241 4.14 -5.45 1.51
C THR A 241 3.14 -5.72 0.37
N HIS A 242 3.53 -6.49 -0.65
CA HIS A 242 2.74 -6.85 -1.85
C HIS A 242 2.43 -8.36 -1.90
N PRO A 243 1.40 -8.84 -1.17
CA PRO A 243 1.14 -10.27 -1.02
C PRO A 243 0.48 -10.89 -2.27
N ASN A 244 0.64 -12.22 -2.42
CA ASN A 244 -0.05 -13.07 -3.41
C ASN A 244 0.44 -13.00 -4.87
N SER A 245 1.73 -12.83 -5.11
CA SER A 245 2.34 -12.83 -6.45
C SER A 245 1.83 -13.95 -7.39
N ARG A 246 1.72 -15.21 -6.95
CA ARG A 246 1.20 -16.31 -7.82
C ARG A 246 -0.23 -16.08 -8.34
N LYS A 247 -1.13 -15.52 -7.52
CA LYS A 247 -2.52 -15.27 -7.94
C LYS A 247 -2.59 -14.03 -8.84
N ARG A 248 -1.79 -13.01 -8.54
CA ARG A 248 -1.64 -11.79 -9.37
C ARG A 248 -1.11 -12.12 -10.76
N VAL A 249 -0.03 -12.90 -10.85
CA VAL A 249 0.56 -13.36 -12.12
C VAL A 249 -0.48 -14.09 -12.97
N LYS A 250 -1.20 -15.07 -12.40
CA LYS A 250 -2.26 -15.78 -13.14
C LYS A 250 -3.38 -14.86 -13.62
N ARG A 251 -3.73 -13.82 -12.84
CA ARG A 251 -4.75 -12.85 -13.25
C ARG A 251 -4.25 -11.97 -14.39
N LEU A 252 -3.05 -11.43 -14.28
CA LEU A 252 -2.40 -10.64 -15.33
C LEU A 252 -2.29 -11.46 -16.62
N GLU A 253 -1.84 -12.72 -16.55
CA GLU A 253 -1.78 -13.61 -17.72
C GLU A 253 -3.15 -13.83 -18.38
N ALA A 254 -4.20 -14.01 -17.57
CA ALA A 254 -5.56 -14.16 -18.07
C ALA A 254 -6.06 -12.87 -18.74
N GLU A 255 -5.84 -11.71 -18.12
CA GLU A 255 -6.21 -10.41 -18.66
C GLU A 255 -5.46 -10.09 -19.95
N ILE A 256 -4.15 -10.39 -20.01
CA ILE A 256 -3.33 -10.20 -21.20
C ILE A 256 -3.89 -11.01 -22.38
N LYS A 257 -4.32 -12.23 -22.11
CA LYS A 257 -4.93 -13.11 -23.11
C LYS A 257 -6.32 -12.63 -23.52
N GLU A 258 -7.14 -12.20 -22.57
CA GLU A 258 -8.52 -11.74 -22.79
C GLU A 258 -8.56 -10.45 -23.62
N GLN A 259 -7.72 -9.47 -23.27
CA GLN A 259 -7.58 -8.20 -23.97
C GLN A 259 -6.84 -8.32 -25.31
N ALA A 260 -6.27 -9.49 -25.62
CA ALA A 260 -5.46 -9.76 -26.80
C ALA A 260 -4.33 -8.74 -27.01
N TYR A 261 -3.63 -8.35 -25.92
CA TYR A 261 -2.51 -7.41 -26.04
C TYR A 261 -1.44 -7.95 -26.98
N ALA A 262 -0.84 -7.03 -27.75
CA ALA A 262 0.23 -7.38 -28.67
C ALA A 262 1.44 -7.96 -27.92
N SER A 263 2.10 -8.92 -28.56
CA SER A 263 3.44 -9.36 -28.15
C SER A 263 4.49 -8.49 -28.85
N GLY A 264 5.51 -8.08 -28.11
CA GLY A 264 6.64 -7.30 -28.61
C GLY A 264 7.97 -7.84 -28.10
N THR A 265 9.04 -7.09 -28.32
CA THR A 265 10.38 -7.41 -27.81
C THR A 265 10.61 -6.74 -26.47
N ARG A 266 11.25 -7.43 -25.54
CA ARG A 266 11.67 -6.81 -24.28
C ARG A 266 12.75 -5.76 -24.56
N SER A 267 12.55 -4.56 -24.05
CA SER A 267 13.57 -3.51 -24.01
C SER A 267 14.66 -3.90 -23.00
N PRO A 268 15.95 -3.81 -23.38
CA PRO A 268 17.04 -4.05 -22.44
C PRO A 268 17.02 -3.00 -21.32
N LEU A 269 17.55 -3.34 -20.15
CA LEU A 269 17.75 -2.34 -19.09
C LEU A 269 18.73 -1.25 -19.58
N PRO A 270 18.50 0.01 -19.20
CA PRO A 270 19.48 1.08 -19.43
C PRO A 270 20.86 0.70 -18.89
N PRO A 271 21.97 1.00 -19.61
CA PRO A 271 23.32 0.60 -19.21
C PRO A 271 23.70 1.04 -17.78
N THR A 272 23.26 2.23 -17.38
CA THR A 272 23.46 2.79 -16.03
C THR A 272 22.87 1.91 -14.93
N LEU A 273 21.78 1.20 -15.20
CA LEU A 273 21.17 0.27 -14.25
C LEU A 273 21.87 -1.09 -14.27
N VAL A 274 22.37 -1.54 -15.43
CA VAL A 274 23.08 -2.82 -15.57
C VAL A 274 24.37 -2.83 -14.74
N GLU A 275 25.16 -1.76 -14.77
CA GLU A 275 26.40 -1.64 -14.00
C GLU A 275 26.15 -1.73 -12.47
N GLN A 276 25.02 -1.20 -12.01
CA GLN A 276 24.60 -1.30 -10.60
C GLN A 276 24.21 -2.74 -10.23
N THR A 277 23.56 -3.48 -11.13
CA THR A 277 23.21 -4.89 -10.88
C THR A 277 24.42 -5.82 -10.80
N ALA A 278 25.56 -5.41 -11.35
CA ALA A 278 26.79 -6.20 -11.41
C ALA A 278 27.71 -6.01 -10.19
N THR A 279 27.45 -5.00 -9.35
CA THR A 279 28.26 -4.71 -8.18
C THR A 279 27.62 -5.37 -6.96
N PRO A 280 28.21 -6.43 -6.37
CA PRO A 280 27.65 -7.01 -5.16
C PRO A 280 27.73 -5.99 -4.04
N SER A 281 26.63 -5.82 -3.30
CA SER A 281 26.60 -5.04 -2.06
C SER A 281 27.72 -5.55 -1.15
N ALA A 282 28.66 -4.66 -0.81
CA ALA A 282 29.79 -4.95 0.08
C ALA A 282 29.33 -5.20 1.52
#